data_AF-A0A2G2VMQ5-F1
#
_entry.id   AF-A0A2G2VMQ5-F1
#
_cell.length_a   1.000
_cell.length_b   1.000
_cell.length_c   1.000
_cell.angle_alpha   90.00
_cell.angle_beta   90.00
_cell.angle_gamma   90.00
#
_symmetry.space_group_name_H-M   'P 1'
#
loop_
_entity.id
_entity.type
_entity.pdbx_description
1 polymer ?
#
loop_
_entity_poly.entity_id
_entity_poly.type
_entity_poly.pdbx_seq_one_letter_code
_entity_poly.pdbx_strand_id
1 'polypeptide(L)'
;MQKGAEAVHAANSDVLIILYGLSFDKDLSFLHKRPTNLTFSGKLVFEIHRYGFKDGGTWSADNANQACGEVLNEMMSKGAPVLEQGYPLFELEFSAKDLESSAHHSKDHDIRRLIHKVILHPMAGLCVQGTSLLQPLDLGPCSEAEAWSYAPANTFES
;
A
#
# COMPACT_ATOMS: atom_id res chain seq x y z
N MET A 1 -2.63 -23.58 7.63
CA MET A 1 -2.67 -23.23 6.20
C MET A 1 -2.65 -24.45 5.29
N GLN A 2 -1.55 -25.21 5.15
CA GLN A 2 -1.44 -26.23 4.09
C GLN A 2 -2.49 -27.34 4.11
N LYS A 3 -2.75 -28.00 5.26
CA LYS A 3 -3.77 -29.06 5.32
C LYS A 3 -5.18 -28.57 4.94
N GLY A 4 -5.50 -27.33 5.28
CA GLY A 4 -6.77 -26.70 4.90
C GLY A 4 -6.84 -26.44 3.40
N ALA A 5 -5.75 -25.92 2.82
CA ALA A 5 -5.62 -25.72 1.38
C ALA A 5 -5.79 -27.03 0.60
N GLU A 6 -5.11 -28.09 1.01
CA GLU A 6 -5.25 -29.44 0.41
C GLU A 6 -6.68 -29.96 0.51
N ALA A 7 -7.32 -29.82 1.67
CA ALA A 7 -8.70 -30.28 1.87
C ALA A 7 -9.71 -29.52 0.99
N VAL A 8 -9.57 -28.20 0.86
CA VAL A 8 -10.42 -27.37 0.00
C VAL A 8 -10.19 -27.73 -1.47
N HIS A 9 -8.94 -27.84 -1.91
CA HIS A 9 -8.60 -28.19 -3.29
C HIS A 9 -9.09 -29.59 -3.68
N ALA A 10 -8.97 -30.56 -2.77
CA ALA A 10 -9.48 -31.92 -2.97
C ALA A 10 -11.01 -31.97 -3.05
N ALA A 11 -11.71 -31.09 -2.34
CA ALA A 11 -13.17 -30.98 -2.41
C ALA A 11 -13.64 -30.25 -3.68
N ASN A 12 -12.91 -29.23 -4.12
CA ASN A 12 -13.17 -28.50 -5.35
C ASN A 12 -11.88 -27.86 -5.90
N SER A 13 -11.41 -28.34 -7.05
CA SER A 13 -10.17 -27.88 -7.67
C SER A 13 -10.29 -26.54 -8.42
N ASP A 14 -11.53 -26.06 -8.65
CA ASP A 14 -11.79 -24.88 -9.49
C ASP A 14 -11.74 -23.57 -8.73
N VAL A 15 -11.84 -23.61 -7.39
CA VAL A 15 -11.82 -22.42 -6.53
C VAL A 15 -10.40 -21.89 -6.33
N LEU A 16 -10.30 -20.58 -6.10
CA LEU A 16 -9.09 -19.92 -5.66
C LEU A 16 -8.86 -20.23 -4.17
N ILE A 17 -7.62 -20.51 -3.79
CA ILE A 17 -7.25 -20.72 -2.38
C ILE A 17 -6.32 -19.60 -1.96
N ILE A 18 -6.77 -18.86 -0.94
CA ILE A 18 -6.05 -17.72 -0.40
C ILE A 18 -5.40 -18.14 0.91
N LEU A 19 -4.06 -18.02 0.98
CA LEU A 19 -3.29 -18.28 2.19
C LEU A 19 -2.87 -16.96 2.84
N TYR A 20 -3.24 -16.82 4.10
CA TYR A 20 -3.01 -15.62 4.89
C TYR A 20 -1.69 -15.68 5.68
N GLY A 21 -1.23 -14.53 6.18
CA GLY A 21 0.04 -14.41 6.89
C GLY A 21 -0.02 -14.74 8.39
N LEU A 22 1.01 -14.31 9.10
CA LEU A 22 1.02 -14.24 10.57
C LEU A 22 0.76 -12.80 11.02
N SER A 23 0.47 -12.63 12.32
CA SER A 23 0.33 -11.29 12.95
C SER A 23 -0.76 -10.44 12.29
N PHE A 24 -2.00 -10.93 12.29
CA PHE A 24 -3.13 -10.32 11.57
C PHE A 24 -2.80 -10.17 10.08
N ASP A 25 -2.27 -11.25 9.50
CA ASP A 25 -1.96 -11.40 8.09
C ASP A 25 -1.02 -10.35 7.49
N LYS A 26 -0.21 -9.70 8.34
CA LYS A 26 0.78 -8.70 7.87
C LYS A 26 2.13 -9.30 7.52
N ASP A 27 2.40 -10.53 7.95
CA ASP A 27 3.75 -11.11 7.88
C ASP A 27 3.76 -12.45 7.13
N LEU A 28 4.30 -12.41 5.91
CA LEU A 28 4.57 -13.58 5.07
C LEU A 28 6.07 -13.94 5.04
N SER A 29 6.92 -13.25 5.81
CA SER A 29 8.38 -13.41 5.75
C SER A 29 8.86 -14.82 6.12
N PHE A 30 8.06 -15.53 6.92
CA PHE A 30 8.34 -16.92 7.30
C PHE A 30 8.39 -17.86 6.08
N LEU A 31 7.72 -17.52 4.97
CA LEU A 31 7.70 -18.31 3.74
C LEU A 31 9.04 -18.36 3.03
N HIS A 32 9.95 -17.40 3.31
CA HIS A 32 11.31 -17.46 2.80
C HIS A 32 12.07 -18.68 3.34
N LYS A 33 11.87 -19.01 4.62
CA LYS A 33 12.52 -20.16 5.29
C LYS A 33 11.68 -21.43 5.26
N ARG A 34 10.35 -21.29 5.13
CA ARG A 34 9.39 -22.39 5.15
C ARG A 34 8.37 -22.21 4.03
N PRO A 35 8.77 -22.45 2.76
CA PRO A 35 7.86 -22.39 1.63
C PRO A 35 6.69 -23.36 1.82
N THR A 36 5.54 -23.04 1.23
CA THR A 36 4.41 -23.96 1.23
C THR A 36 4.69 -25.13 0.29
N ASN A 37 4.70 -26.33 0.84
CA ASN A 37 4.69 -27.57 0.09
C ASN A 37 3.23 -28.01 -0.12
N LEU A 38 2.68 -27.77 -1.31
CA LEU A 38 1.32 -28.13 -1.70
C LEU A 38 1.37 -28.95 -2.99
N THR A 39 0.36 -29.79 -3.20
CA THR A 39 0.22 -30.59 -4.43
C THR A 39 -0.20 -29.76 -5.65
N PHE A 40 -0.57 -28.49 -5.44
CA PHE A 40 -1.02 -27.55 -6.46
C PHE A 40 -0.45 -26.15 -6.24
N SER A 41 -0.34 -25.36 -7.32
CA SER A 41 0.12 -23.96 -7.28
C SER A 41 -0.69 -23.02 -8.18
N GLY A 42 -1.30 -23.51 -9.27
CA GLY A 42 -2.01 -22.68 -10.26
C GLY A 42 -3.30 -22.00 -9.77
N LYS A 43 -3.75 -22.29 -8.55
CA LYS A 43 -4.92 -21.70 -7.88
C LYS A 43 -4.58 -21.10 -6.51
N LEU A 44 -3.28 -20.91 -6.24
CA LEU A 44 -2.78 -20.42 -4.97
C LEU A 44 -2.51 -18.92 -5.05
N VAL A 45 -3.05 -18.16 -4.10
CA VAL A 45 -2.76 -16.75 -3.90
C VAL A 45 -2.44 -16.53 -2.43
N PHE A 46 -1.55 -15.58 -2.13
CA PHE A 46 -1.28 -15.17 -0.77
C PHE A 46 -1.92 -13.82 -0.47
N GLU A 47 -2.19 -13.60 0.81
CA GLU A 47 -2.80 -12.38 1.31
C GLU A 47 -1.88 -11.69 2.32
N ILE A 48 -1.78 -10.38 2.19
CA ILE A 48 -1.16 -9.50 3.18
C ILE A 48 -2.13 -8.36 3.56
N HIS A 49 -2.22 -8.03 4.84
CA HIS A 49 -3.03 -6.91 5.33
C HIS A 49 -2.18 -5.65 5.54
N ARG A 50 -2.82 -4.48 5.46
CA ARG A 50 -2.24 -3.20 5.88
C ARG A 50 -3.21 -2.43 6.75
N TYR A 51 -2.73 -1.97 7.91
CA TYR A 51 -3.54 -1.19 8.83
C TYR A 51 -2.87 0.11 9.26
N GLY A 52 -3.44 1.25 8.87
CA GLY A 52 -2.89 2.58 9.15
C GLY A 52 -2.82 2.98 10.62
N PHE A 53 -3.51 2.28 11.54
CA PHE A 53 -3.36 2.49 12.98
C PHE A 53 -2.01 1.99 13.52
N LYS A 54 -1.28 1.17 12.76
CA LYS A 54 0.09 0.73 13.10
C LYS A 54 1.16 1.71 12.66
N ASP A 55 0.82 2.69 11.83
CA ASP A 55 1.76 3.65 11.26
C ASP A 55 2.31 4.65 12.31
N GLY A 56 2.08 4.47 13.63
CA GLY A 56 2.89 5.04 14.71
C GLY A 56 3.14 6.57 14.74
N GLY A 57 2.45 7.36 13.93
CA GLY A 57 2.77 8.76 13.69
C GLY A 57 3.72 9.03 12.50
N THR A 58 4.11 8.02 11.72
CA THR A 58 4.89 8.11 10.46
C THR A 58 4.33 9.17 9.52
N TRP A 59 2.99 9.30 9.42
CA TRP A 59 2.35 10.33 8.60
C TRP A 59 2.25 11.72 9.24
N SER A 60 2.60 11.85 10.54
CA SER A 60 2.38 13.08 11.33
C SER A 60 3.62 13.96 11.51
N ALA A 61 4.83 13.42 11.30
CA ALA A 61 6.08 14.15 11.56
C ALA A 61 6.98 14.31 10.32
N ASP A 62 6.79 13.51 9.28
CA ASP A 62 7.72 13.41 8.14
C ASP A 62 7.15 13.93 6.82
N ASN A 63 8.02 14.04 5.81
CA ASN A 63 7.59 14.26 4.44
C ASN A 63 6.82 13.02 3.92
N ALA A 64 5.74 13.24 3.18
CA ALA A 64 4.85 12.16 2.74
C ALA A 64 5.55 11.09 1.89
N ASN A 65 6.60 11.46 1.14
CA ASN A 65 7.37 10.53 0.32
C ASN A 65 8.19 9.55 1.17
N GLN A 66 8.77 10.04 2.26
CA GLN A 66 9.52 9.22 3.22
C GLN A 66 8.56 8.30 3.99
N ALA A 67 7.43 8.82 4.46
CA ALA A 67 6.39 8.02 5.10
C ALA A 67 5.89 6.89 4.17
N CYS A 68 5.65 7.21 2.90
CA CYS A 68 5.30 6.23 1.87
C CYS A 68 6.41 5.19 1.66
N GLY A 69 7.66 5.63 1.55
CA GLY A 69 8.82 4.75 1.41
C GLY A 69 9.00 3.80 2.59
N GLU A 70 8.80 4.27 3.81
CA GLU A 70 8.86 3.45 5.04
C GLU A 70 7.77 2.37 5.04
N VAL A 71 6.52 2.76 4.76
CA VAL A 71 5.39 1.84 4.67
C VAL A 71 5.62 0.80 3.57
N LEU A 72 6.07 1.23 2.39
CA LEU A 72 6.36 0.34 1.28
C LEU A 72 7.49 -0.64 1.64
N ASN A 73 8.55 -0.16 2.26
CA ASN A 73 9.66 -1.00 2.71
C ASN A 73 9.20 -2.03 3.75
N GLU A 74 8.34 -1.64 4.69
CA GLU A 74 7.75 -2.59 5.65
C GLU A 74 6.94 -3.67 4.92
N MET A 75 6.06 -3.26 4.02
CA MET A 75 5.19 -4.17 3.28
C MET A 75 6.01 -5.13 2.38
N MET A 76 7.01 -4.61 1.68
CA MET A 76 7.93 -5.43 0.88
C MET A 76 8.76 -6.36 1.75
N SER A 77 9.28 -5.91 2.90
CA SER A 77 10.05 -6.78 3.79
C SER A 77 9.27 -8.01 4.28
N LYS A 78 7.94 -7.90 4.33
CA LYS A 78 7.03 -8.95 4.80
C LYS A 78 6.39 -9.75 3.66
N GLY A 79 6.12 -9.13 2.51
CA GLY A 79 5.44 -9.75 1.38
C GLY A 79 6.35 -10.21 0.23
N ALA A 80 7.54 -9.64 0.08
CA ALA A 80 8.45 -9.95 -1.02
C ALA A 80 8.77 -11.45 -1.19
N PRO A 81 8.92 -12.27 -0.13
CA PRO A 81 9.22 -13.69 -0.30
C PRO A 81 8.20 -14.46 -1.14
N VAL A 82 6.93 -14.03 -1.14
CA VAL A 82 5.88 -14.62 -1.98
C VAL A 82 6.07 -14.23 -3.44
N LEU A 83 6.34 -12.94 -3.69
CA LEU A 83 6.56 -12.39 -5.03
C LEU A 83 7.81 -13.00 -5.68
N GLU A 84 8.89 -13.17 -4.92
CA GLU A 84 10.14 -13.82 -5.37
C GLU A 84 9.93 -15.29 -5.77
N GLN A 85 8.95 -15.96 -5.18
CA GLN A 85 8.56 -17.33 -5.53
C GLN A 85 7.59 -17.40 -6.73
N GLY A 86 7.19 -16.25 -7.28
CA GLY A 86 6.31 -16.16 -8.44
C GLY A 86 4.82 -16.31 -8.13
N TYR A 87 4.44 -16.22 -6.84
CA TYR A 87 3.03 -16.30 -6.45
C TYR A 87 2.35 -14.93 -6.50
N PRO A 88 1.04 -14.88 -6.83
CA PRO A 88 0.25 -13.66 -6.69
C PRO A 88 0.07 -13.28 -5.21
N LEU A 89 0.05 -11.97 -4.94
CA LEU A 89 -0.17 -11.39 -3.62
C LEU A 89 -1.36 -10.42 -3.67
N PHE A 90 -2.34 -10.62 -2.79
CA PHE A 90 -3.50 -9.74 -2.61
C PHE A 90 -3.39 -8.95 -1.32
N GLU A 91 -3.83 -7.69 -1.38
CA GLU A 91 -4.13 -6.88 -0.22
C GLU A 91 -5.66 -6.80 -0.08
N LEU A 92 -6.22 -7.67 0.75
CA LEU A 92 -7.69 -7.76 0.91
C LEU A 92 -8.21 -6.81 2.00
N GLU A 93 -7.38 -6.47 2.98
CA GLU A 93 -7.73 -5.50 4.02
C GLU A 93 -6.71 -4.35 4.07
N PHE A 94 -7.23 -3.14 3.87
CA PHE A 94 -6.48 -1.88 3.93
C PHE A 94 -7.19 -0.88 4.84
N SER A 95 -6.41 -0.11 5.59
CA SER A 95 -6.90 1.12 6.24
C SER A 95 -5.81 2.19 6.23
N ALA A 96 -6.20 3.45 6.04
CA ALA A 96 -5.36 4.63 6.26
C ALA A 96 -5.83 5.36 7.52
N LYS A 97 -4.90 5.98 8.26
CA LYS A 97 -5.27 6.88 9.34
C LYS A 97 -5.32 8.30 8.79
N ASP A 98 -6.51 8.86 8.65
CA ASP A 98 -6.68 10.26 8.27
C ASP A 98 -6.23 11.16 9.42
N LEU A 99 -5.21 11.99 9.17
CA LEU A 99 -4.75 13.04 10.09
C LEU A 99 -5.54 14.33 9.85
N GLU A 100 -6.86 14.28 9.90
CA GLU A 100 -7.69 15.49 10.05
C GLU A 100 -8.13 15.63 11.51
N SER A 101 -7.26 16.10 12.41
CA SER A 101 -7.73 16.71 13.69
C SER A 101 -6.72 17.46 14.56
N SER A 102 -5.42 17.56 14.24
CA SER A 102 -4.49 18.26 15.15
C SER A 102 -4.29 19.76 14.89
N ALA A 103 -5.10 20.39 14.03
CA ALA A 103 -4.95 21.82 13.68
C ALA A 103 -5.52 22.81 14.73
N HIS A 104 -5.36 22.57 16.03
CA HIS A 104 -5.89 23.45 17.08
C HIS A 104 -4.95 23.70 18.26
N HIS A 105 -3.68 24.08 18.01
CA HIS A 105 -2.98 25.07 18.84
C HIS A 105 -1.61 25.45 18.26
N SER A 106 -1.54 26.52 17.47
CA SER A 106 -0.39 27.42 17.52
C SER A 106 -0.76 28.73 16.85
N LYS A 107 -0.92 29.78 17.68
CA LYS A 107 -0.93 31.16 17.22
C LYS A 107 0.53 31.58 17.09
N ASP A 108 1.08 31.61 15.87
CA ASP A 108 1.97 32.70 15.47
C ASP A 108 2.34 32.65 13.99
N HIS A 109 2.25 33.85 13.38
CA HIS A 109 2.84 34.33 12.13
C HIS A 109 3.06 33.37 10.93
N ASP A 110 2.11 33.46 9.98
CA ASP A 110 2.34 33.75 8.56
C ASP A 110 3.48 33.01 7.81
N ILE A 111 3.45 31.68 7.82
CA ILE A 111 3.88 30.87 6.66
C ILE A 111 2.83 29.77 6.45
N ARG A 112 1.77 30.09 5.69
CA ARG A 112 1.00 29.05 5.00
C ARG A 112 1.91 28.46 3.92
N ARG A 113 2.83 27.56 4.29
CA ARG A 113 3.32 26.55 3.36
C ARG A 113 2.07 25.79 2.94
N LEU A 114 1.55 26.13 1.77
CA LEU A 114 0.49 25.37 1.11
C LEU A 114 0.99 23.92 1.07
N ILE A 115 0.41 23.07 1.91
CA ILE A 115 0.71 21.64 1.89
C ILE A 115 0.04 21.11 0.64
N HIS A 116 0.76 21.18 -0.47
CA HIS A 116 0.34 20.66 -1.75
C HIS A 116 0.40 19.13 -1.68
N LYS A 117 -0.73 18.45 -1.90
CA LYS A 117 -0.78 16.99 -2.01
C LYS A 117 -0.37 16.64 -3.45
N VAL A 118 0.82 16.08 -3.62
CA VAL A 118 1.31 15.53 -4.90
C VAL A 118 1.23 14.01 -4.88
N ILE A 119 0.94 13.38 -6.02
CA ILE A 119 0.86 11.92 -6.13
C ILE A 119 2.23 11.37 -6.54
N LEU A 120 2.90 10.65 -5.63
CA LEU A 120 4.18 9.98 -5.89
C LEU A 120 3.94 8.60 -6.51
N HIS A 121 4.66 8.28 -7.58
CA HIS A 121 4.81 6.93 -8.09
C HIS A 121 5.96 6.20 -7.37
N PRO A 122 5.67 5.29 -6.43
CA PRO A 122 6.64 4.81 -5.45
C PRO A 122 7.82 4.04 -6.05
N MET A 123 7.58 3.31 -7.14
CA MET A 123 8.61 2.49 -7.79
C MET A 123 9.59 3.33 -8.62
N ALA A 124 9.14 4.48 -9.14
CA ALA A 124 9.97 5.35 -9.98
C ALA A 124 10.60 6.51 -9.19
N GLY A 125 10.07 6.83 -8.00
CA GLY A 125 10.46 8.04 -7.26
C GLY A 125 10.06 9.35 -7.95
N LEU A 126 9.18 9.27 -8.95
CA LEU A 126 8.68 10.39 -9.74
C LEU A 126 7.26 10.73 -9.31
N CYS A 127 6.84 11.98 -9.46
CA CYS A 127 5.47 12.40 -9.19
C CYS A 127 4.65 12.50 -10.47
N VAL A 128 3.36 12.19 -10.34
CA VAL A 128 2.35 12.46 -11.37
C VAL A 128 2.42 13.94 -11.74
N GLN A 129 2.70 14.19 -13.01
CA GLN A 129 2.67 15.53 -13.56
C GLN A 129 1.21 15.91 -13.82
N GLY A 130 0.84 17.14 -13.45
CA GLY A 130 -0.49 17.65 -13.72
C GLY A 130 -0.61 17.97 -15.19
N THR A 131 -1.28 17.11 -15.96
CA THR A 131 -1.50 17.37 -17.38
C THR A 131 -2.71 16.62 -17.91
N SER A 132 -3.80 17.38 -18.08
CA SER A 132 -4.90 17.16 -19.01
C SER A 132 -5.68 15.83 -18.92
N LEU A 133 -6.99 15.92 -18.66
CA LEU A 133 -7.95 14.80 -18.68
C LEU A 133 -7.97 13.97 -19.98
N LEU A 134 -7.28 14.43 -21.04
CA LEU A 134 -7.23 13.82 -22.36
C LEU A 134 -5.88 13.17 -22.69
N GLN A 135 -4.88 13.27 -21.82
CA GLN A 135 -3.55 12.67 -22.02
C GLN A 135 -3.27 11.56 -21.00
N PRO A 136 -2.43 10.57 -21.37
CA PRO A 136 -1.93 9.57 -20.42
C PRO A 136 -1.17 10.24 -19.27
N LEU A 137 -1.34 9.70 -18.07
CA LEU A 137 -0.66 10.17 -16.86
C LEU A 137 0.87 10.08 -17.04
N ASP A 138 1.56 11.21 -16.91
CA ASP A 138 3.02 11.28 -17.04
C ASP A 138 3.71 11.39 -15.68
N LEU A 139 4.95 10.90 -15.59
CA LEU A 139 5.75 10.88 -14.38
C LEU A 139 6.99 11.77 -14.55
N GLY A 140 7.21 12.69 -13.62
CA GLY A 140 8.31 13.64 -13.67
C GLY A 140 8.79 14.10 -12.29
N PRO A 141 9.67 15.10 -12.22
CA PRO A 141 10.17 15.65 -10.96
C PRO A 141 9.03 16.17 -10.06
N CYS A 142 9.06 15.85 -8.77
CA CYS A 142 8.04 16.30 -7.82
C CYS A 142 8.03 17.82 -7.58
N SER A 143 9.12 18.53 -7.93
CA SER A 143 9.16 19.99 -7.93
C SER A 143 8.29 20.62 -9.00
N GLU A 144 7.91 19.85 -10.03
CA GLU A 144 7.13 20.28 -11.19
C GLU A 144 5.69 19.75 -11.15
N ALA A 145 5.38 18.89 -10.18
CA ALA A 145 4.06 18.29 -10.02
C ALA A 145 3.02 19.31 -9.55
N GLU A 146 1.85 19.29 -10.19
CA GLU A 146 0.72 20.13 -9.82
C GLU A 146 0.08 19.65 -8.51
N ALA A 147 -0.36 20.62 -7.71
CA ALA A 147 -0.94 20.36 -6.40
C ALA A 147 -2.41 19.99 -6.52
N TRP A 148 -2.78 18.83 -5.98
CA TRP A 148 -4.18 18.41 -5.99
C TRP A 148 -4.92 19.01 -4.81
N SER A 149 -6.06 19.64 -5.08
CA SER A 149 -6.96 20.17 -4.06
C SER A 149 -8.24 19.33 -3.99
N TYR A 150 -8.77 19.16 -2.77
CA TYR A 150 -10.04 18.49 -2.59
C TYR A 150 -11.16 19.46 -2.98
N ALA A 151 -11.95 19.13 -4.00
CA ALA A 151 -13.21 19.84 -4.22
C ALA A 151 -14.21 19.43 -3.11
N PRO A 152 -15.13 20.32 -2.68
CA PRO A 152 -16.10 20.05 -1.61
C PRO A 152 -17.06 18.86 -1.87
N ALA A 153 -17.01 18.26 -3.06
CA ALA A 153 -17.86 17.18 -3.50
C ALA A 153 -17.18 15.79 -3.52
N ASN A 154 -16.02 15.62 -2.89
CA ASN A 154 -15.21 14.39 -2.93
C ASN A 154 -14.78 13.99 -4.36
N THR A 155 -14.63 14.97 -5.24
CA THR A 155 -14.04 14.81 -6.57
C THR A 155 -12.65 15.44 -6.56
N PHE A 156 -11.67 14.71 -7.10
CA PHE A 156 -10.35 15.28 -7.39
C PHE A 156 -10.51 16.20 -8.62
N GLU A 157 -10.17 17.48 -8.47
CA GLU A 157 -10.03 18.39 -9.60
C GLU A 157 -8.56 18.83 -9.70
N SER A 158 -8.06 18.83 -10.94
CA SER A 158 -6.74 19.33 -11.35
C SER A 158 -6.69 20.86 -11.28
#